data_AF-A0A9C9KQ52-F1
#
_entry.id   AF-A0A9C9KQ52-F1
#
_cell.length_a   1.000
_cell.length_b   1.000
_cell.length_c   1.000
_cell.angle_alpha   90.00
_cell.angle_beta   90.00
_cell.angle_gamma   90.00
#
_symmetry.space_group_name_H-M   'P 1'
#
loop_
_entity.id
_entity.type
_entity.pdbx_description
1 polymer ?
#
loop_
_entity_poly.entity_id
_entity_poly.type
_entity_poly.pdbx_seq_one_letter_code
_entity_poly.pdbx_strand_id
1 'polypeptide(L)'
;MQNKLYISRLLTFLNTSPTPFHAVANMAIILREAGYKALDERDHWQLQTRGHYYVIRNDSSIIAFIHPDGQVESGLRLLGTHTDSPCLRLKPQAIRQTESCILAAVEVYGGALLNPWFDRDLSIAGRVSWSTSGKIHSQLVDFKKPVACVPSLAIHLNRKANQEHRIDTENDLRLLLQLQPDAANTMDPVRLALQDLLTELPDATACDYELSCY
;
A
#
# COMPACT_ATOMS: atom_id res chain seq x y z
N MET A 1 -12.68 -23.30 -19.72
CA MET A 1 -11.55 -23.50 -18.79
C MET A 1 -10.64 -22.26 -18.69
N GLN A 2 -10.26 -21.65 -19.82
CA GLN A 2 -9.34 -20.50 -19.87
C GLN A 2 -9.79 -19.26 -19.07
N ASN A 3 -11.09 -18.91 -19.10
CA ASN A 3 -11.62 -17.77 -18.33
C ASN A 3 -11.54 -17.98 -16.80
N LYS A 4 -11.72 -19.21 -16.32
CA LYS A 4 -11.59 -19.52 -14.88
C LYS A 4 -10.15 -19.32 -14.40
N LEU A 5 -9.17 -19.71 -15.22
CA LEU A 5 -7.76 -19.51 -14.91
C LEU A 5 -7.38 -18.03 -14.92
N TYR A 6 -7.87 -17.26 -15.89
CA TYR A 6 -7.63 -15.80 -15.95
C TYR A 6 -8.18 -15.07 -14.73
N ILE A 7 -9.45 -15.32 -14.37
CA ILE A 7 -10.08 -14.73 -13.19
C ILE A 7 -9.33 -15.12 -11.92
N SER A 8 -8.95 -16.39 -11.77
CA SER A 8 -8.17 -16.84 -10.61
C SER A 8 -6.84 -16.08 -10.50
N ARG A 9 -6.12 -15.89 -11.61
CA ARG A 9 -4.85 -15.14 -11.62
C ARG A 9 -5.05 -13.66 -11.28
N LEU A 10 -6.13 -13.05 -11.76
CA LEU A 10 -6.50 -11.68 -11.40
C LEU A 10 -6.78 -11.56 -9.91
N LEU A 11 -7.59 -12.46 -9.34
CA LEU A 11 -7.91 -12.45 -7.91
C LEU A 11 -6.65 -12.65 -7.06
N THR A 12 -5.76 -13.56 -7.46
CA THR A 12 -4.46 -13.71 -6.80
C THR A 12 -3.65 -12.43 -6.88
N PHE A 13 -3.55 -11.81 -8.07
CA PHE A 13 -2.82 -10.56 -8.26
C PHE A 13 -3.36 -9.45 -7.36
N LEU A 14 -4.67 -9.28 -7.27
CA LEU A 14 -5.31 -8.28 -6.39
C LEU A 14 -5.01 -8.56 -4.91
N ASN A 15 -5.19 -9.81 -4.45
CA ASN A 15 -4.97 -10.20 -3.06
C ASN A 15 -3.50 -10.06 -2.60
N THR A 16 -2.55 -10.09 -3.53
CA THR A 16 -1.12 -9.89 -3.25
C THR A 16 -0.63 -8.48 -3.59
N SER A 17 -1.54 -7.56 -3.93
CA SER A 17 -1.21 -6.19 -4.35
C SER A 17 -2.04 -5.13 -3.60
N PRO A 18 -2.07 -5.13 -2.25
CA PRO A 18 -2.89 -4.20 -1.48
C PRO A 18 -2.48 -2.72 -1.60
N THR A 19 -1.24 -2.46 -2.07
CA THR A 19 -0.74 -1.10 -2.31
C THR A 19 0.01 -1.02 -3.64
N PRO A 20 0.26 0.19 -4.18
CA PRO A 20 1.04 0.36 -5.40
C PRO A 20 2.42 -0.31 -5.32
N PHE A 21 3.03 -0.30 -4.14
CA PHE A 21 4.32 -0.94 -3.90
C PHE A 21 4.26 -2.46 -4.05
N HIS A 22 3.22 -3.08 -3.47
CA HIS A 22 2.99 -4.52 -3.61
C HIS A 22 2.62 -4.90 -5.04
N ALA A 23 1.83 -4.07 -5.74
CA ALA A 23 1.50 -4.27 -7.14
C ALA A 23 2.76 -4.30 -8.01
N VAL A 24 3.69 -3.36 -7.82
CA VAL A 24 4.97 -3.32 -8.54
C VAL A 24 5.86 -4.50 -8.17
N ALA A 25 5.98 -4.84 -6.88
CA ALA A 25 6.75 -6.00 -6.45
C ALA A 25 6.23 -7.29 -7.10
N ASN A 26 4.92 -7.47 -7.15
CA ASN A 26 4.28 -8.63 -7.78
C ASN A 26 4.49 -8.65 -9.30
N MET A 27 4.32 -7.50 -9.98
CA MET A 27 4.63 -7.39 -11.41
C MET A 27 6.10 -7.70 -11.72
N ALA A 28 7.03 -7.25 -10.88
CA ALA A 28 8.46 -7.53 -11.03
C ALA A 28 8.76 -9.03 -10.92
N ILE A 29 8.10 -9.75 -10.00
CA ILE A 29 8.21 -11.21 -9.89
C ILE A 29 7.73 -11.87 -11.20
N ILE A 30 6.54 -11.51 -11.67
CA ILE A 30 5.94 -12.05 -12.90
C ILE A 30 6.85 -11.79 -14.12
N LEU A 31 7.39 -10.57 -14.25
CA LEU A 31 8.29 -10.20 -15.35
C LEU A 31 9.60 -10.97 -15.30
N ARG A 32 10.20 -11.11 -14.11
CA ARG A 32 11.42 -11.89 -13.92
C ARG A 32 11.21 -13.36 -14.25
N GLU A 33 10.10 -13.95 -13.83
CA GLU A 33 9.72 -15.33 -14.19
C GLU A 33 9.48 -15.49 -15.69
N ALA A 34 9.04 -14.43 -16.37
CA ALA A 34 8.93 -14.38 -17.82
C ALA A 34 10.26 -14.08 -18.56
N GLY A 35 11.39 -14.00 -17.84
CA GLY A 35 12.72 -13.79 -18.41
C GLY A 35 13.13 -12.34 -18.64
N TYR A 36 12.37 -11.37 -18.12
CA TYR A 36 12.77 -9.96 -18.18
C TYR A 36 13.91 -9.67 -17.20
N LYS A 37 14.84 -8.81 -17.61
CA LYS A 37 15.96 -8.34 -16.78
C LYS A 37 15.62 -7.00 -16.14
N ALA A 38 15.82 -6.90 -14.82
CA ALA A 38 15.73 -5.63 -14.11
C ALA A 38 16.88 -4.70 -14.54
N LEU A 39 16.56 -3.42 -14.71
CA LEU A 39 17.52 -2.35 -14.95
C LEU A 39 17.47 -1.35 -13.78
N ASP A 40 18.63 -0.80 -13.44
CA ASP A 40 18.76 0.30 -12.47
C ASP A 40 18.87 1.63 -13.22
N GLU A 41 18.03 2.61 -12.88
CA GLU A 41 18.02 3.94 -13.51
C GLU A 41 19.33 4.72 -13.34
N ARG A 42 20.18 4.31 -12.40
CA ARG A 42 21.47 4.94 -12.12
C ARG A 42 22.61 4.42 -13.01
N ASP A 43 22.40 3.29 -13.68
CA ASP A 43 23.41 2.63 -14.49
C ASP A 43 23.32 3.01 -15.97
N HIS A 44 24.46 2.90 -16.68
CA HIS A 44 24.45 2.86 -18.13
C HIS A 44 23.98 1.49 -18.63
N TRP A 45 22.92 1.46 -19.43
CA TRP A 45 22.32 0.21 -19.89
C TRP A 45 22.99 -0.33 -21.15
N GLN A 46 23.34 -1.61 -21.12
CA GLN A 46 23.77 -2.37 -22.30
C GLN A 46 22.62 -3.28 -22.74
N LEU A 47 21.82 -2.80 -23.69
CA LEU A 47 20.64 -3.51 -24.16
C LEU A 47 20.98 -4.42 -25.34
N GLN A 48 20.42 -5.62 -25.34
CA GLN A 48 20.50 -6.58 -26.43
C GLN A 48 19.24 -6.47 -27.28
N THR A 49 19.41 -6.57 -28.60
CA THR A 49 18.30 -6.68 -29.55
C THR A 49 17.34 -7.79 -29.14
N ARG A 50 16.03 -7.49 -29.14
CA ARG A 50 14.95 -8.37 -28.65
C ARG A 50 15.06 -8.75 -27.17
N GLY A 51 15.90 -8.06 -26.40
CA GLY A 51 16.02 -8.25 -24.96
C GLY A 51 14.78 -7.73 -24.22
N HIS A 52 14.41 -8.43 -23.15
CA HIS A 52 13.26 -8.11 -22.31
C HIS A 52 13.75 -7.43 -21.03
N TYR A 53 13.24 -6.24 -20.74
CA TYR A 53 13.73 -5.41 -19.64
C TYR A 53 12.60 -4.75 -18.87
N TYR A 54 12.83 -4.48 -17.59
CA TYR A 54 11.97 -3.61 -16.83
C TYR A 54 12.77 -2.70 -15.90
N VAL A 55 12.19 -1.55 -15.59
CA VAL A 55 12.75 -0.55 -14.69
C VAL A 55 11.67 -0.12 -13.70
N ILE A 56 12.08 0.11 -12.45
CA ILE A 56 11.19 0.50 -11.35
C ILE A 56 11.65 1.85 -10.81
N ARG A 57 10.69 2.73 -10.54
CA ARG A 57 10.93 4.01 -9.89
C ARG A 57 10.04 4.15 -8.65
N ASN A 58 10.63 4.60 -7.55
CA ASN A 58 9.98 4.76 -6.23
C ASN A 58 9.28 3.47 -5.72
N ASP A 59 9.67 2.30 -6.23
CA ASP A 59 9.02 1.00 -5.94
C ASP A 59 7.51 0.94 -6.25
N SER A 60 6.93 1.95 -6.89
CA SER A 60 5.47 2.12 -7.08
C SER A 60 5.08 2.35 -8.54
N SER A 61 6.06 2.62 -9.41
CA SER A 61 5.89 2.63 -10.87
C SER A 61 6.84 1.65 -11.53
N ILE A 62 6.36 0.97 -12.57
CA ILE A 62 7.15 0.01 -13.35
C ILE A 62 6.91 0.23 -14.84
N ILE A 63 7.99 0.16 -15.61
CA ILE A 63 7.94 0.14 -17.08
C ILE A 63 8.63 -1.14 -17.52
N ALA A 64 7.91 -1.97 -18.27
CA ALA A 64 8.45 -3.14 -18.93
C ALA A 64 8.45 -2.94 -20.45
N PHE A 65 9.55 -3.32 -21.11
CA PHE A 65 9.70 -3.14 -22.54
C PHE A 65 10.53 -4.26 -23.18
N ILE A 66 10.40 -4.40 -24.48
CA ILE A 66 11.22 -5.28 -25.32
C ILE A 66 12.06 -4.35 -26.20
N HIS A 67 13.38 -4.48 -26.13
CA HIS A 67 14.27 -3.70 -26.98
C HIS A 67 14.10 -4.15 -28.44
N PRO A 68 13.73 -3.27 -29.38
CA PRO A 68 13.39 -3.68 -30.73
C PRO A 68 14.60 -4.20 -31.50
N ASP A 69 14.32 -4.91 -32.59
CA ASP A 69 15.28 -5.29 -33.64
C ASP A 69 15.30 -4.27 -34.80
N GLY A 70 14.36 -3.32 -34.78
CA GLY A 70 14.20 -2.28 -35.79
C GLY A 70 14.70 -0.90 -35.33
N GLN A 71 14.71 0.04 -36.27
CA GLN A 71 15.12 1.42 -35.99
C GLN A 71 14.04 2.17 -35.19
N VAL A 72 14.46 3.16 -34.40
CA VAL A 72 13.60 3.95 -33.49
C VAL A 72 12.46 4.68 -34.23
N GLU A 73 12.68 4.97 -35.51
CA GLU A 73 11.79 5.63 -36.45
C GLU A 73 10.49 4.84 -36.69
N SER A 74 10.46 3.55 -36.36
CA SER A 74 9.25 2.71 -36.41
C SER A 74 8.25 2.99 -35.27
N GLY A 75 8.63 3.82 -34.29
CA GLY A 75 7.78 4.23 -33.17
C GLY A 75 7.65 3.17 -32.07
N LEU A 76 6.81 3.47 -31.06
CA LEU A 76 6.60 2.61 -29.90
C LEU A 76 5.14 2.14 -29.83
N ARG A 77 4.94 0.87 -29.45
CA ARG A 77 3.63 0.35 -29.04
C ARG A 77 3.56 0.44 -27.52
N LEU A 78 2.74 1.36 -27.03
CA LEU A 78 2.65 1.69 -25.60
C LEU A 78 1.28 1.29 -25.07
N LEU A 79 1.28 0.62 -23.91
CA LEU A 79 0.11 0.39 -23.09
C LEU A 79 0.35 1.06 -21.73
N GLY A 80 -0.48 2.04 -21.39
CA GLY A 80 -0.43 2.74 -20.11
C GLY A 80 -1.55 2.27 -19.20
N THR A 81 -1.21 1.99 -17.94
CA THR A 81 -2.15 1.79 -16.83
C THR A 81 -1.56 2.41 -15.56
N HIS A 82 -2.24 2.34 -14.42
CA HIS A 82 -1.77 2.90 -13.17
C HIS A 82 -1.83 1.84 -12.05
N THR A 83 -0.98 1.98 -11.03
CA THR A 83 -0.80 1.01 -9.93
C THR A 83 -1.56 1.39 -8.66
N ASP A 84 -2.10 2.59 -8.62
CA ASP A 84 -2.80 3.15 -7.48
C ASP A 84 -4.31 2.98 -7.57
N SER A 85 -4.96 3.10 -6.42
CA SER A 85 -6.41 3.09 -6.29
C SER A 85 -6.80 3.99 -5.12
N PRO A 86 -7.98 4.64 -5.15
CA PRO A 86 -8.42 5.46 -4.04
C PRO A 86 -8.48 4.67 -2.73
N CYS A 87 -7.90 5.21 -1.66
CA CYS A 87 -7.77 4.52 -0.37
C CYS A 87 -7.72 5.47 0.83
N LEU A 88 -7.71 4.90 2.03
CA LEU A 88 -7.38 5.62 3.27
C LEU A 88 -5.91 5.36 3.62
N ARG A 89 -5.10 6.42 3.72
CA ARG A 89 -3.68 6.34 4.09
C ARG A 89 -3.46 6.85 5.51
N LEU A 90 -2.58 6.21 6.28
CA LEU A 90 -2.25 6.73 7.61
C LEU A 90 -1.46 8.04 7.50
N LYS A 91 -1.82 9.05 8.30
CA LYS A 91 -1.04 10.28 8.45
C LYS A 91 0.27 10.01 9.18
N PRO A 92 1.37 10.77 8.96
CA PRO A 92 2.66 10.54 9.63
C PRO A 92 2.60 10.51 11.17
N GLN A 93 1.73 11.33 11.77
CA GLN A 93 1.42 11.31 13.21
C GLN A 93 -0.04 10.89 13.43
N ALA A 94 -0.38 9.66 13.02
CA ALA A 94 -1.76 9.19 13.01
C ALA A 94 -2.35 8.89 14.39
N ILE A 95 -1.54 8.39 15.33
CA ILE A 95 -2.06 7.71 16.53
C ILE A 95 -2.59 8.70 17.57
N ARG A 96 -3.83 8.47 18.01
CA ARG A 96 -4.46 9.16 19.14
C ARG A 96 -5.03 8.13 20.11
N GLN A 97 -4.50 8.10 21.32
CA GLN A 97 -5.05 7.30 22.41
C GLN A 97 -6.07 8.12 23.22
N THR A 98 -7.18 7.48 23.57
CA THR A 98 -8.17 7.95 24.55
C THR A 98 -8.21 6.96 25.72
N GLU A 99 -9.00 7.26 26.75
CA GLU A 99 -9.23 6.32 27.87
C GLU A 99 -9.89 5.01 27.41
N SER A 100 -10.66 5.03 26.31
CA SER A 100 -11.48 3.91 25.87
C SER A 100 -10.97 3.20 24.62
N CYS A 101 -10.11 3.84 23.82
CA CYS A 101 -9.68 3.30 22.54
C CYS A 101 -8.40 3.95 21.98
N ILE A 102 -7.79 3.26 21.01
CA ILE A 102 -6.72 3.79 20.15
C ILE A 102 -7.29 4.02 18.75
N LEU A 103 -7.09 5.23 18.25
CA LEU A 103 -7.51 5.65 16.92
C LEU A 103 -6.32 6.02 16.04
N ALA A 104 -6.43 5.83 14.73
CA ALA A 104 -5.49 6.36 13.74
C ALA A 104 -6.18 7.36 12.80
N ALA A 105 -5.58 8.54 12.64
CA ALA A 105 -5.98 9.51 11.64
C ALA A 105 -5.50 9.09 10.25
N VAL A 106 -6.36 9.33 9.25
CA VAL A 106 -6.10 8.97 7.86
C VAL A 106 -6.26 10.17 6.93
N GLU A 107 -5.63 10.09 5.78
CA GLU A 107 -5.84 10.94 4.61
C GLU A 107 -6.58 10.15 3.55
N VAL A 108 -7.54 10.80 2.89
CA VAL A 108 -8.21 10.24 1.71
C VAL A 108 -7.29 10.43 0.52
N TYR A 109 -6.85 9.31 -0.06
CA TYR A 109 -6.10 9.31 -1.30
C TYR A 109 -7.06 9.10 -2.49
N GLY A 110 -7.01 10.00 -3.46
CA GLY A 110 -7.88 9.95 -4.65
C GLY A 110 -9.36 10.24 -4.38
N GLY A 111 -10.21 10.00 -5.38
CA GLY A 111 -11.66 10.22 -5.31
C GLY A 111 -12.42 9.06 -4.67
N ALA A 112 -12.06 8.67 -3.44
CA ALA A 112 -12.65 7.51 -2.79
C ALA A 112 -14.15 7.73 -2.48
N LEU A 113 -14.97 6.73 -2.79
CA LEU A 113 -16.30 6.63 -2.17
C LEU A 113 -16.08 6.30 -0.70
N LEU A 114 -16.48 7.20 0.20
CA LEU A 114 -16.14 7.10 1.63
C LEU A 114 -17.03 6.12 2.40
N ASN A 115 -18.34 6.10 2.12
CA ASN A 115 -19.28 5.21 2.81
C ASN A 115 -18.86 3.72 2.80
N PRO A 116 -18.38 3.14 1.68
CA PRO A 116 -17.96 1.73 1.65
C PRO A 116 -16.80 1.34 2.57
N TRP A 117 -16.04 2.30 3.10
CA TRP A 117 -14.94 2.06 4.05
C TRP A 117 -15.42 1.82 5.48
N PHE A 118 -16.64 2.24 5.80
CA PHE A 118 -17.25 1.98 7.10
C PHE A 118 -17.59 0.50 7.26
N ASP A 119 -17.48 0.00 8.49
CA ASP A 119 -17.83 -1.35 8.92
C ASP A 119 -17.17 -2.46 8.09
N ARG A 120 -15.92 -2.22 7.67
CA ARG A 120 -15.05 -3.20 7.01
C ARG A 120 -13.97 -3.71 7.94
N ASP A 121 -13.64 -4.98 7.77
CA ASP A 121 -12.47 -5.63 8.36
C ASP A 121 -11.22 -5.19 7.59
N LEU A 122 -10.63 -4.06 7.99
CA LEU A 122 -9.50 -3.46 7.28
C LEU A 122 -8.17 -3.98 7.79
N SER A 123 -7.29 -4.28 6.86
CA SER A 123 -5.87 -4.51 7.13
C SER A 123 -5.06 -3.28 6.69
N ILE A 124 -3.76 -3.27 7.00
CA ILE A 124 -2.85 -2.18 6.66
C ILE A 124 -1.62 -2.77 5.97
N ALA A 125 -1.23 -2.16 4.85
CA ALA A 125 -0.03 -2.52 4.12
C ALA A 125 0.65 -1.28 3.55
N GLY A 126 1.92 -1.41 3.16
CA GLY A 126 2.65 -0.32 2.52
C GLY A 126 4.15 -0.48 2.62
N ARG A 127 4.85 0.65 2.67
CA ARG A 127 6.31 0.72 2.79
C ARG A 127 6.67 1.45 4.07
N VAL A 128 7.69 0.97 4.75
CA VAL A 128 8.29 1.66 5.89
C VAL A 128 9.76 1.92 5.63
N SER A 129 10.25 3.07 6.07
CA SER A 129 11.62 3.54 5.88
C SER A 129 12.30 3.83 7.21
N TRP A 130 13.56 3.40 7.35
CA TRP A 130 14.37 3.62 8.54
C TRP A 130 15.82 3.95 8.16
N SER A 131 16.56 4.48 9.12
CA SER A 131 17.98 4.78 8.98
C SER A 131 18.81 3.86 9.87
N THR A 132 19.86 3.25 9.32
CA THR A 132 20.88 2.52 10.08
C THR A 132 22.26 3.03 9.66
N SER A 133 23.05 3.51 10.62
CA SER A 133 24.39 4.07 10.36
C SER A 133 24.42 5.14 9.25
N GLY A 134 23.37 5.98 9.16
CA GLY A 134 23.26 7.05 8.17
C GLY A 134 22.81 6.63 6.77
N LYS A 135 22.47 5.35 6.56
CA LYS A 135 21.88 4.85 5.31
C LYS A 135 20.39 4.64 5.50
N ILE A 136 19.61 5.09 4.52
CA ILE A 136 18.16 4.86 4.49
C ILE A 136 17.86 3.51 3.85
N HIS A 137 16.99 2.76 4.50
CA HIS A 137 16.47 1.47 4.08
C HIS A 137 14.95 1.56 4.02
N SER A 138 14.34 0.70 3.19
CA SER A 138 12.88 0.58 3.12
C SER A 138 12.47 -0.87 2.92
N GLN A 139 11.30 -1.23 3.44
CA GLN A 139 10.73 -2.57 3.30
C GLN A 139 9.20 -2.51 3.19
N LEU A 140 8.65 -3.46 2.44
CA LEU A 140 7.21 -3.66 2.36
C LEU A 140 6.71 -4.38 3.60
N VAL A 141 5.60 -3.87 4.14
CA VAL A 141 4.88 -4.48 5.27
C VAL A 141 3.43 -4.74 4.85
N ASP A 142 2.88 -5.84 5.32
CA ASP A 142 1.47 -6.18 5.15
C ASP A 142 1.01 -7.01 6.34
N PHE A 143 0.04 -6.49 7.08
CA PHE A 143 -0.42 -7.09 8.32
C PHE A 143 -1.24 -8.35 8.09
N LYS A 144 -1.87 -8.48 6.91
CA LYS A 144 -2.78 -9.56 6.48
C LYS A 144 -4.03 -9.77 7.34
N LYS A 145 -3.94 -9.61 8.65
CA LYS A 145 -5.05 -9.72 9.59
C LYS A 145 -5.82 -8.40 9.61
N PRO A 146 -7.15 -8.45 9.82
CA PRO A 146 -7.90 -7.24 10.08
C PRO A 146 -7.45 -6.66 11.43
N VAL A 147 -6.96 -5.42 11.38
CA VAL A 147 -6.42 -4.68 12.54
C VAL A 147 -7.08 -3.33 12.75
N ALA A 148 -7.98 -2.95 11.84
CA ALA A 148 -8.63 -1.66 11.84
C ALA A 148 -10.07 -1.77 11.33
N CYS A 149 -10.92 -0.86 11.77
CA CYS A 149 -12.21 -0.60 11.15
C CYS A 149 -12.57 0.88 11.27
N VAL A 150 -13.41 1.40 10.37
CA VAL A 150 -14.08 2.69 10.56
C VAL A 150 -15.51 2.38 11.01
N PRO A 151 -15.84 2.49 12.31
CA PRO A 151 -17.16 2.10 12.78
C PRO A 151 -18.23 3.14 12.43
N SER A 152 -19.37 2.68 11.91
CA SER A 152 -20.54 3.54 11.72
C SER A 152 -21.15 3.98 13.07
N LEU A 153 -21.65 5.21 13.12
CA LEU A 153 -22.53 5.63 14.22
C LEU A 153 -23.87 4.90 14.11
N ALA A 154 -24.32 4.29 15.21
CA ALA A 154 -25.60 3.59 15.25
C ALA A 154 -26.76 4.51 14.81
N ILE A 155 -27.66 3.99 13.95
CA ILE A 155 -28.81 4.75 13.41
C ILE A 155 -29.73 5.32 14.49
N HIS A 156 -29.79 4.68 15.67
CA HIS A 156 -30.54 5.18 16.83
C HIS A 156 -30.05 6.54 17.31
N LEU A 157 -28.76 6.81 17.12
CA LEU A 157 -28.08 8.07 17.46
C LEU A 157 -28.00 9.03 16.26
N ASN A 158 -28.23 8.54 15.04
CA ASN A 158 -28.35 9.35 13.82
C ASN A 158 -29.55 8.92 12.96
N ARG A 159 -30.75 9.40 13.32
CA ARG A 159 -32.00 9.04 12.62
C ARG A 159 -32.06 9.51 11.16
N LYS A 160 -31.18 10.43 10.75
CA LYS A 160 -31.12 10.99 9.39
C LYS A 160 -30.05 10.34 8.51
N ALA A 161 -29.37 9.29 8.97
CA ALA A 161 -28.27 8.63 8.25
C ALA A 161 -28.60 8.23 6.80
N ASN A 162 -29.86 7.89 6.50
CA ASN A 162 -30.30 7.48 5.16
C ASN A 162 -30.79 8.63 4.26
N GLN A 163 -30.82 9.87 4.74
CA GLN A 163 -31.33 11.03 3.99
C GLN A 163 -30.19 11.93 3.53
N GLU A 164 -29.42 12.43 4.49
CA GLU A 164 -28.31 13.34 4.27
C GLU A 164 -27.18 12.92 5.21
N HIS A 165 -26.15 12.27 4.65
CA HIS A 165 -24.97 11.92 5.41
C HIS A 165 -23.73 12.52 4.72
N ARG A 166 -23.25 13.62 5.30
CA ARG A 166 -21.96 14.19 4.94
C ARG A 166 -20.93 13.62 5.89
N ILE A 167 -19.94 12.95 5.32
CA ILE A 167 -18.79 12.43 6.05
C ILE A 167 -17.78 13.57 6.22
N ASP A 168 -17.41 13.86 7.46
CA ASP A 168 -16.24 14.66 7.79
C ASP A 168 -14.99 13.77 7.72
N THR A 169 -14.13 14.02 6.74
CA THR A 169 -12.94 13.20 6.50
C THR A 169 -11.92 13.22 7.63
N GLU A 170 -11.92 14.26 8.49
CA GLU A 170 -10.99 14.38 9.60
C GLU A 170 -11.49 13.66 10.86
N ASN A 171 -12.81 13.69 11.08
CA ASN A 171 -13.43 13.23 12.32
C ASN A 171 -14.05 11.84 12.17
N ASP A 172 -14.73 11.56 11.06
CA ASP A 172 -15.54 10.35 10.88
C ASP A 172 -14.76 9.16 10.31
N LEU A 173 -13.63 9.40 9.64
CA LEU A 173 -12.81 8.35 9.00
C LEU A 173 -11.69 7.79 9.87
N ARG A 174 -11.64 8.15 11.15
CA ARG A 174 -10.60 7.65 12.05
C ARG A 174 -10.74 6.15 12.22
N LEU A 175 -9.65 5.42 12.02
CA LEU A 175 -9.61 3.98 12.21
C LEU A 175 -9.65 3.69 13.71
N LEU A 176 -10.52 2.78 14.13
CA LEU A 176 -10.44 2.14 15.43
C LEU A 176 -9.47 0.96 15.36
N LEU A 177 -8.43 1.00 16.19
CA LEU A 177 -7.36 -0.01 16.21
C LEU A 177 -7.47 -0.94 17.41
N GLN A 178 -7.86 -0.39 18.57
CA GLN A 178 -7.95 -1.13 19.83
C GLN A 178 -9.02 -0.49 20.73
N LEU A 179 -9.75 -1.33 21.46
CA LEU A 179 -10.63 -0.92 22.56
C LEU A 179 -9.94 -1.21 23.90
N GLN A 180 -10.22 -0.37 24.90
CA GLN A 180 -9.72 -0.50 26.28
C GLN A 180 -8.21 -0.72 26.34
N PRO A 181 -7.41 0.27 25.89
CA PRO A 181 -5.96 0.14 25.93
C PRO A 181 -5.46 0.15 27.38
N ASP A 182 -4.73 -0.88 27.78
CA ASP A 182 -3.97 -0.85 29.02
C ASP A 182 -2.77 0.09 28.89
N ALA A 183 -2.46 0.84 29.95
CA ALA A 183 -1.35 1.80 29.95
C ALA A 183 0.03 1.17 29.67
N ALA A 184 0.15 -0.16 29.86
CA ALA A 184 1.36 -0.92 29.56
C ALA A 184 1.43 -1.46 28.12
N ASN A 185 0.33 -1.37 27.35
CA ASN A 185 0.14 -2.10 26.10
C ASN A 185 -0.53 -1.23 25.02
N THR A 186 -0.04 0.00 24.86
CA THR A 186 -0.45 0.88 23.75
C THR A 186 -0.05 0.25 22.42
N MET A 187 -1.01 -0.31 21.70
CA MET A 187 -0.82 -0.67 20.30
C MET A 187 -0.67 0.62 19.48
N ASP A 188 0.56 1.00 19.20
CA ASP A 188 0.84 1.84 18.04
C ASP A 188 1.07 0.88 16.87
N PRO A 189 0.08 0.63 15.98
CA PRO A 189 0.24 -0.31 14.87
C PRO A 189 1.37 0.09 13.92
N VAL A 190 1.78 1.36 13.85
CA VAL A 190 2.97 1.74 13.09
C VAL A 190 4.22 1.27 13.84
N ARG A 191 4.28 1.45 15.16
CA ARG A 191 5.37 0.94 15.98
C ARG A 191 5.38 -0.59 16.06
N LEU A 192 4.24 -1.28 15.98
CA LEU A 192 4.14 -2.74 15.91
C LEU A 192 4.50 -3.27 14.53
N ALA A 193 4.11 -2.58 13.45
CA ALA A 193 4.59 -2.85 12.09
C ALA A 193 6.11 -2.84 12.03
N LEU A 194 6.68 -1.93 12.82
CA LEU A 194 8.10 -1.64 12.91
C LEU A 194 8.81 -2.39 14.02
N GLN A 195 8.12 -2.93 15.02
CA GLN A 195 8.77 -3.48 16.20
C GLN A 195 9.52 -4.74 15.84
N ASP A 196 8.92 -5.65 15.08
CA ASP A 196 9.62 -6.85 14.64
C ASP A 196 10.79 -6.49 13.69
N LEU A 197 10.61 -5.47 12.84
CA LEU A 197 11.63 -5.02 11.88
C LEU A 197 12.82 -4.30 12.53
N LEU A 198 12.56 -3.49 13.57
CA LEU A 198 13.57 -2.68 14.25
C LEU A 198 14.18 -3.40 15.46
N THR A 199 13.48 -4.36 16.07
CA THR A 199 14.06 -5.18 17.16
C THR A 199 15.20 -6.05 16.64
N GLU A 200 15.13 -6.49 15.38
CA GLU A 200 16.25 -7.14 14.69
C GLU A 200 17.40 -6.19 14.29
N LEU A 201 17.18 -4.86 14.40
CA LEU A 201 18.11 -3.82 13.98
C LEU A 201 18.32 -2.78 15.10
N PRO A 202 19.14 -3.08 16.13
CA PRO A 202 19.24 -2.26 17.35
C PRO A 202 19.72 -0.81 17.14
N ASP A 203 20.39 -0.53 16.01
CA ASP A 203 20.84 0.82 15.61
C ASP A 203 19.90 1.51 14.60
N ALA A 204 18.71 0.94 14.36
CA ALA A 204 17.75 1.49 13.41
C ALA A 204 16.86 2.57 14.03
N THR A 205 16.76 3.71 13.34
CA THR A 205 15.85 4.79 13.68
C THR A 205 14.75 4.84 12.62
N ALA A 206 13.49 4.65 13.00
CA ALA A 206 12.36 4.84 12.10
C ALA A 206 12.37 6.27 11.53
N CYS A 207 12.24 6.40 10.21
CA CYS A 207 12.22 7.69 9.53
C CYS A 207 10.80 8.09 9.14
N ASP A 208 10.13 7.27 8.34
CA ASP A 208 8.81 7.57 7.79
C ASP A 208 8.13 6.30 7.24
N TYR A 209 6.87 6.41 6.85
CA TYR A 209 6.09 5.33 6.26
C TYR A 209 5.04 5.84 5.26
N GLU A 210 4.65 4.93 4.36
CA GLU A 210 3.54 5.12 3.43
C GLU A 210 2.63 3.90 3.53
N LEU A 211 1.61 3.99 4.39
CA LEU A 211 0.70 2.89 4.72
C LEU A 211 -0.72 3.19 4.24
N SER A 212 -1.35 2.21 3.60
CA SER A 212 -2.72 2.27 3.09
C SER A 212 -3.57 1.17 3.73
N CYS A 213 -4.81 1.50 4.02
CA CYS A 213 -5.83 0.53 4.41
C CYS A 213 -6.36 -0.21 3.18
N TYR A 214 -6.73 -1.47 3.34
CA TYR A 214 -7.35 -2.28 2.30
C TYR A 214 -8.32 -3.31 2.89
#